data_AF-A0A810PSA6-F1
#
_entry.id   AF-A0A810PSA6-F1
#
_cell.length_a   1.000
_cell.length_b   1.000
_cell.length_c   1.000
_cell.angle_alpha   90.00
_cell.angle_beta   90.00
_cell.angle_gamma   90.00
#
_symmetry.space_group_name_H-M   'P 1'
#
loop_
_entity.id
_entity.type
_entity.pdbx_description
1 polymer ?
#
loop_
_entity_poly.entity_id
_entity_poly.type
_entity_poly.pdbx_seq_one_letter_code
_entity_poly.pdbx_strand_id
1 'polypeptide(L)' 'MTIYMRVSRDKYELPEAVSDSIIELANMCHINWHSIYKAVYNSGRRYKGRPGYVAVSIEEGDDD' A
#
# COMPACT_ATOMS: atom_id res chain seq x y z
N MET A 1 4.70 1.36 13.48
CA MET A 1 4.61 2.25 12.29
C MET A 1 3.91 1.53 11.14
N THR A 2 3.10 2.22 10.32
CA THR A 2 2.44 1.58 9.15
C THR A 2 3.03 2.13 7.86
N ILE A 3 3.43 1.24 6.95
CA ILE A 3 3.97 1.60 5.64
C ILE A 3 2.98 1.20 4.55
N TYR A 4 2.70 2.13 3.65
CA TYR A 4 1.87 1.93 2.47
C TYR A 4 2.75 1.78 1.24
N MET A 5 2.46 0.73 0.46
CA MET A 5 3.30 0.35 -0.68
C MET A 5 2.42 0.14 -1.91
N ARG A 6 2.86 0.65 -3.04
CA ARG A 6 2.33 0.27 -4.34
C ARG A 6 3.10 -0.94 -4.87
N VAL A 7 2.46 -2.09 -4.99
CA VAL A 7 3.11 -3.34 -5.41
C VAL A 7 2.69 -3.75 -6.82
N SER A 8 3.64 -4.23 -7.61
CA SER A 8 3.35 -4.87 -8.89
C SER A 8 2.60 -6.19 -8.66
N ARG A 9 2.09 -6.76 -9.75
CA ARG A 9 1.47 -8.08 -9.73
C ARG A 9 2.51 -9.20 -9.51
N ASP A 10 3.77 -8.89 -9.82
CA ASP A 10 4.89 -9.81 -9.67
C ASP A 10 5.46 -9.73 -8.26
N LYS A 11 5.44 -10.86 -7.55
CA LYS A 11 5.82 -10.96 -6.13
C LYS A 11 7.33 -10.83 -5.88
N TYR A 12 8.13 -10.80 -6.94
CA TYR A 12 9.58 -10.62 -6.88
C TYR A 12 10.01 -9.22 -7.34
N GLU A 13 9.09 -8.40 -7.83
CA GLU A 13 9.37 -7.01 -8.15
C GLU A 13 9.31 -6.15 -6.88
N LEU A 14 10.23 -5.18 -6.81
CA LEU A 14 10.20 -4.15 -5.78
C LEU A 14 8.93 -3.30 -5.90
N PRO A 15 8.40 -2.76 -4.79
CA PRO A 15 7.27 -1.84 -4.84
C PRO A 15 7.60 -0.60 -5.68
N GLU A 16 6.67 -0.18 -6.52
CA GLU A 16 6.79 0.98 -7.40
C GLU A 16 6.89 2.29 -6.60
N ALA A 17 6.24 2.35 -5.44
CA ALA A 17 6.26 3.49 -4.53
C ALA A 17 6.00 3.03 -3.09
N VAL A 18 6.62 3.71 -2.12
CA VAL A 18 6.50 3.42 -0.69
C VAL A 18 6.46 4.73 0.08
N SER A 19 5.54 4.84 1.04
CA SER A 19 5.50 5.94 1.99
C SER A 19 4.78 5.50 3.28
N ASP A 20 5.10 6.13 4.39
CA ASP A 20 4.41 6.00 5.68
C ASP A 20 3.05 6.73 5.71
N SER A 21 2.75 7.55 4.69
CA SER A 21 1.50 8.27 4.55
C SER A 21 0.75 7.90 3.26
N ILE A 22 -0.54 7.59 3.40
CA ILE A 22 -1.44 7.33 2.25
C ILE A 22 -1.48 8.54 1.30
N ILE A 23 -1.43 9.75 1.85
CA ILE A 23 -1.53 10.99 1.07
C ILE A 23 -0.29 11.17 0.20
N GLU A 24 0.89 10.94 0.77
CA GLU A 24 2.14 11.02 0.03
C GLU A 24 2.24 9.93 -1.03
N LEU A 25 1.88 8.69 -0.69
CA LEU A 25 1.82 7.60 -1.67
C LEU A 25 0.87 7.93 -2.84
N ALA A 26 -0.27 8.58 -2.54
CA ALA A 26 -1.22 9.01 -3.54
C ALA A 26 -0.64 10.09 -4.47
N ASN A 27 0.10 11.06 -3.91
CA ASN A 27 0.82 12.07 -4.68
C ASN A 27 1.90 11.44 -5.58
N MET A 28 2.70 10.51 -5.05
CA MET A 28 3.73 9.79 -5.82
C MET A 28 3.12 8.99 -6.97
N CYS A 29 1.95 8.39 -6.74
CA CYS A 29 1.25 7.59 -7.74
C CYS A 29 0.33 8.42 -8.66
N HIS A 30 0.21 9.74 -8.44
CA HIS A 30 -0.72 10.63 -9.13
C HIS A 30 -2.18 10.14 -9.10
N ILE A 31 -2.64 9.62 -7.97
CA ILE A 31 -4.01 9.13 -7.76
C ILE A 31 -4.65 9.73 -6.51
N ASN A 32 -5.94 9.45 -6.30
CA ASN A 32 -6.65 9.88 -5.11
C ASN A 32 -6.35 8.95 -3.91
N TRP A 33 -6.00 9.53 -2.76
CA TRP A 33 -5.74 8.82 -1.51
C TRP A 33 -6.92 7.92 -1.09
N HIS A 34 -8.16 8.34 -1.39
CA HIS A 34 -9.35 7.56 -1.07
C HIS A 34 -9.39 6.24 -1.86
N SER A 35 -8.82 6.20 -3.06
CA SER A 35 -8.70 4.97 -3.85
C SER A 35 -7.74 3.98 -3.19
N ILE A 36 -6.62 4.47 -2.65
CA ILE A 36 -5.65 3.65 -1.90
C ILE A 36 -6.27 3.14 -0.60
N TYR A 37 -6.89 4.03 0.17
CA TYR A 37 -7.58 3.68 1.41
C TYR A 37 -8.61 2.57 1.18
N LYS A 38 -9.45 2.72 0.15
CA LYS A 38 -10.45 1.70 -0.19
C LYS A 38 -9.80 0.40 -0.66
N ALA A 39 -8.70 0.44 -1.39
CA ALA A 39 -7.99 -0.76 -1.83
C ALA A 39 -7.39 -1.55 -0.66
N VAL A 40 -6.82 -0.85 0.32
CA VAL A 40 -6.17 -1.43 1.51
C VAL A 40 -7.16 -1.93 2.55
N TYR A 41 -8.22 -1.16 2.84
CA TYR A 41 -9.14 -1.45 3.96
C TYR A 41 -10.46 -2.09 3.52
N ASN A 42 -10.84 -2.00 2.24
CA ASN A 42 -12.11 -2.52 1.72
C ASN A 42 -11.91 -3.76 0.83
N SER A 43 -10.81 -4.49 1.02
CA SER A 43 -10.33 -5.59 0.17
C SER A 43 -11.18 -6.88 0.23
N GLY A 44 -12.33 -6.86 0.91
CA GLY A 44 -13.25 -8.01 1.04
C GLY A 44 -13.80 -8.54 -0.29
N ARG A 45 -13.62 -7.81 -1.41
CA ARG A 45 -13.89 -8.30 -2.76
C ARG A 45 -12.67 -8.07 -3.64
N ARG A 46 -11.97 -9.16 -3.98
CA ARG A 46 -10.86 -9.22 -4.95
C ARG A 46 -11.11 -8.25 -6.12
N TYR A 47 -10.39 -7.13 -6.12
CA TYR A 47 -10.44 -6.16 -7.21
C TYR A 47 -9.86 -6.80 -8.46
N LYS A 48 -10.74 -7.17 -9.41
CA LYS A 48 -10.45 -8.00 -10.57
C LYS A 48 -9.84 -7.14 -11.71
N GLY A 49 -8.74 -6.46 -11.43
CA GLY A 49 -8.07 -5.56 -12.38
C GLY A 49 -7.18 -4.55 -11.66
N ARG A 50 -5.87 -4.87 -11.58
CA ARG A 50 -4.66 -4.11 -11.14
C ARG A 50 -4.81 -2.73 -10.43
N PRO A 51 -3.91 -2.39 -9.47
CA PRO A 51 -3.16 -3.29 -8.58
C PRO A 51 -3.10 -2.77 -7.13
N GLY A 52 -2.61 -3.63 -6.24
CA GLY A 52 -1.29 -3.31 -5.71
C GLY A 52 -1.16 -2.15 -4.78
N TYR A 53 -1.99 -2.09 -3.73
CA TYR A 53 -1.67 -1.30 -2.56
C TYR A 53 -1.71 -2.20 -1.34
N VAL A 54 -0.66 -2.16 -0.54
CA VAL A 54 -0.51 -2.95 0.69
C VAL A 54 -0.20 -2.00 1.82
N ALA A 55 -0.85 -2.20 2.97
CA ALA A 55 -0.43 -1.60 4.23
C ALA A 55 0.23 -2.66 5.08
N VAL A 56 1.47 -2.42 5.47
CA VAL A 56 2.25 -3.28 6.37
C VAL A 56 2.34 -2.56 7.71
N SER A 57 1.80 -3.18 8.75
CA SER A 57 2.00 -2.71 10.12
C SER A 57 3.33 -3.28 10.60
N ILE A 58 4.29 -2.40 10.83
CA ILE A 58 5.56 -2.70 11.47
C ILE A 58 5.34 -2.43 12.96
N GLU A 59 5.13 -3.49 13.73
CA GLU A 59 5.36 -3.39 15.17
C GLU A 59 6.86 -3.22 15.35
N GLU A 60 7.24 -2.07 15.91
CA GLU A 60 8.61 -1.85 16.32
C GLU A 60 8.82 -2.83 17.48
N GLY A 61 9.44 -3.97 17.18
CA GLY A 61 9.78 -4.94 18.20
C GLY A 61 10.74 -4.27 19.18
N ASP A 62 10.28 -4.08 20.42
CA ASP A 62 11.11 -4.30 21.60
C ASP A 62 11.74 -5.70 21.42
N ASP A 63 12.94 -5.74 20.84
CA ASP A 63 13.86 -6.86 20.98
C ASP A 63 14.63 -6.60 22.29
N ASP A 64 14.00 -6.96 23.42
CA ASP A 64 14.67 -7.24 24.71
C ASP A 64 13.86 -8.28 25.53
#